data_AF-A0AAN8A6P7-F1
#
_entry.id   AF-A0AAN8A6P7-F1
#
_cell.length_a   1.000
_cell.length_b   1.000
_cell.length_c   1.000
_cell.angle_alpha   90.00
_cell.angle_beta   90.00
_cell.angle_gamma   90.00
#
_symmetry.space_group_name_H-M   'P 1'
#
loop_
_entity.id
_entity.type
_entity.pdbx_description
1 polymer ?
#
loop_
_entity_poly.entity_id
_entity_poly.type
_entity_poly.pdbx_seq_one_letter_code
_entity_poly.pdbx_strand_id
1 'polypeptide(L)'
;MTSKGAKETIVSRLGFKSSNSASKAEAELEKVRKENAHLRRKIDELAKRHIKPPDSDKSKLLERILSLETLRERNNQQLLVKEQDLETMRQQLSARGGEVVASLQAQLEQRRKEADQRDGMFQSLSQETGNLKNQLATVSARCQSLETQATNGQVPPGDLAMVQDQLRDALEKNQQWMAYDQQREAYVQSVLARTLELEQQLAQAKQQPTNQEATSDAGPDKDAELKQHYEQQLLGVQNNLERQKDQATRSQEELSVQREETLKAQAELQSQKEQVTRLQQEMSALQRRYEDKSSELSSFLRRYEDKSKESQDVKMQLQAERHTSRQAVSEERKVLSERSDRMRMELDSMDMRLEEERKRSAELLLQVNMLQKSLLSQNEEQRRIAALEQQIKLSAKDFENEKLDRQSMQHQLHKVLKELRKARDQITKLETVKQPNSRFSEPSSYNNFEFDRLTIHDSAGPTSPSNLLDESFLECPKCRASYPTSRHRELLAHIDFCLA
;
A
#
# COMPACT_ATOMS: atom_id res chain seq x y z
N MET A 1 -65.32 28.98 54.90
CA MET A 1 -66.74 29.25 55.26
C MET A 1 -67.65 28.22 54.60
N THR A 2 -68.87 28.10 55.11
CA THR A 2 -69.92 27.15 54.71
C THR A 2 -70.57 27.46 53.37
N SER A 3 -71.00 26.44 52.62
CA SER A 3 -72.41 26.30 52.24
C SER A 3 -72.75 24.87 51.75
N LYS A 4 -73.82 24.30 52.30
CA LYS A 4 -74.50 23.09 51.81
C LYS A 4 -75.81 23.51 51.15
N GLY A 5 -76.24 22.77 50.13
CA GLY A 5 -77.67 22.61 49.81
C GLY A 5 -78.17 23.31 48.56
N ALA A 6 -78.42 22.51 47.52
CA ALA A 6 -79.37 22.79 46.42
C ALA A 6 -79.64 21.52 45.59
N LYS A 7 -80.01 20.41 46.25
CA LYS A 7 -80.87 19.41 45.61
C LYS A 7 -82.32 19.84 45.86
N GLU A 8 -83.23 19.50 44.95
CA GLU A 8 -84.69 19.70 45.06
C GLU A 8 -85.22 21.14 44.85
N THR A 9 -84.98 21.77 43.69
CA THR A 9 -85.79 22.95 43.28
C THR A 9 -85.99 23.15 41.76
N ILE A 10 -85.92 22.09 40.93
CA ILE A 10 -86.25 22.18 39.48
C ILE A 10 -87.09 20.97 39.01
N VAL A 11 -88.19 20.66 39.71
CA VAL A 11 -89.18 19.64 39.28
C VAL A 11 -90.58 20.23 39.07
N SER A 12 -90.85 21.46 39.53
CA SER A 12 -92.21 22.02 39.63
C SER A 12 -92.57 23.05 38.55
N ARG A 13 -91.94 23.05 37.37
CA ARG A 13 -92.20 24.08 36.33
C ARG A 13 -92.38 23.59 34.89
N LEU A 14 -92.52 22.29 34.65
CA LEU A 14 -92.88 21.74 33.33
C LEU A 14 -94.12 20.85 33.46
N GLY A 15 -95.29 21.44 33.19
CA GLY A 15 -96.59 20.80 33.35
C GLY A 15 -96.88 19.76 32.28
N PHE A 16 -96.41 18.52 32.48
CA PHE A 16 -96.81 17.37 31.65
C PHE A 16 -98.02 16.66 32.28
N LYS A 17 -99.23 16.97 31.79
CA LYS A 17 -100.42 16.15 32.02
C LYS A 17 -100.28 14.84 31.23
N SER A 18 -99.74 13.80 31.86
CA SER A 18 -99.56 12.50 31.23
C SER A 18 -100.81 11.64 31.40
N SER A 19 -101.57 11.48 30.32
CA SER A 19 -102.65 10.49 30.20
C SER A 19 -102.60 9.90 28.78
N ASN A 20 -102.58 8.57 28.70
CA ASN A 20 -102.53 7.72 27.49
C ASN A 20 -101.21 7.61 26.69
N SER A 21 -100.10 8.24 27.08
CA SER A 21 -98.78 7.98 26.44
C SER A 21 -97.91 6.95 27.17
N ALA A 22 -98.13 6.74 28.47
CA ALA A 22 -97.30 5.86 29.30
C ALA A 22 -97.29 4.39 28.82
N SER A 23 -98.45 3.78 28.59
CA SER A 23 -98.54 2.36 28.16
C SER A 23 -97.92 2.11 26.78
N LYS A 24 -97.97 3.08 25.88
CA LYS A 24 -97.34 2.99 24.55
C LYS A 24 -95.81 3.16 24.63
N ALA A 25 -95.34 4.07 25.46
CA ALA A 25 -93.91 4.22 25.75
C ALA A 25 -93.33 3.00 26.48
N GLU A 26 -94.10 2.40 27.38
CA GLU A 26 -93.75 1.18 28.13
C GLU A 26 -93.70 -0.06 27.22
N ALA A 27 -94.64 -0.19 26.29
CA ALA A 27 -94.62 -1.24 25.26
C ALA A 27 -93.42 -1.11 24.28
N GLU A 28 -93.09 0.11 23.84
CA GLU A 28 -91.88 0.35 23.02
C GLU A 28 -90.60 0.11 23.84
N LEU A 29 -90.54 0.50 25.12
CA LEU A 29 -89.43 0.16 26.01
C LEU A 29 -89.26 -1.35 26.14
N GLU A 30 -90.34 -2.09 26.28
CA GLU A 30 -90.29 -3.55 26.42
C GLU A 30 -89.91 -4.26 25.11
N LYS A 31 -90.30 -3.70 23.96
CA LYS A 31 -89.81 -4.12 22.65
C LYS A 31 -88.30 -3.85 22.51
N VAL A 32 -87.84 -2.65 22.85
CA VAL A 32 -86.41 -2.28 22.84
C VAL A 32 -85.61 -3.15 23.82
N ARG A 33 -86.15 -3.53 24.99
CA ARG A 33 -85.51 -4.51 25.90
C ARG A 33 -85.38 -5.89 25.27
N LYS A 34 -86.42 -6.39 24.60
CA LYS A 34 -86.39 -7.69 23.90
C LYS A 34 -85.42 -7.68 22.73
N GLU A 35 -85.36 -6.58 21.97
CA GLU A 35 -84.38 -6.38 20.91
C GLU A 35 -82.95 -6.27 21.47
N ASN A 36 -82.72 -5.55 22.56
CA ASN A 36 -81.42 -5.52 23.25
C ASN A 36 -81.01 -6.91 23.76
N ALA A 37 -81.94 -7.68 24.33
CA ALA A 37 -81.70 -9.04 24.81
C ALA A 37 -81.45 -10.03 23.66
N HIS A 38 -81.98 -9.77 22.46
CA HIS A 38 -81.69 -10.53 21.24
C HIS A 38 -80.35 -10.14 20.63
N LEU A 39 -80.03 -8.85 20.57
CA LEU A 39 -78.74 -8.34 20.11
C LEU A 39 -77.60 -8.79 21.02
N ARG A 40 -77.78 -8.76 22.35
CA ARG A 40 -76.83 -9.33 23.32
C ARG A 40 -76.63 -10.82 23.08
N ARG A 41 -77.70 -11.62 22.91
CA ARG A 41 -77.58 -13.05 22.55
C ARG A 41 -76.85 -13.26 21.22
N LYS A 42 -77.09 -12.45 20.20
CA LYS A 42 -76.34 -12.50 18.92
C LYS A 42 -74.87 -12.12 19.09
N ILE A 43 -74.56 -11.12 19.92
CA ILE A 43 -73.18 -10.74 20.25
C ILE A 43 -72.49 -11.88 21.01
N ASP A 44 -73.16 -12.52 21.97
CA ASP A 44 -72.65 -13.69 22.69
C ASP A 44 -72.46 -14.90 21.77
N GLU A 45 -73.35 -15.13 20.80
CA GLU A 45 -73.18 -16.16 19.77
C GLU A 45 -72.02 -15.86 18.82
N LEU A 46 -71.84 -14.60 18.40
CA LEU A 46 -70.70 -14.18 17.57
C LEU A 46 -69.38 -14.28 18.34
N ALA A 47 -69.35 -13.88 19.61
CA ALA A 47 -68.19 -14.04 20.48
C ALA A 47 -67.84 -15.52 20.68
N LYS A 48 -68.82 -16.39 20.93
CA LYS A 48 -68.61 -17.84 21.01
C LYS A 48 -68.15 -18.47 19.69
N ARG A 49 -68.59 -17.95 18.54
CA ARG A 49 -68.09 -18.37 17.21
C ARG A 49 -66.67 -17.88 16.92
N HIS A 50 -66.22 -16.79 17.56
CA HIS A 50 -64.87 -16.25 17.39
C HIS A 50 -63.83 -16.70 18.44
N ILE A 51 -64.22 -17.46 19.47
CA ILE A 51 -63.28 -18.16 20.36
C ILE A 51 -63.17 -19.63 19.93
N LYS A 52 -62.64 -19.86 18.72
CA LYS A 52 -61.75 -21.02 18.55
C LYS A 52 -60.42 -20.62 19.18
N PRO A 53 -59.78 -21.48 20.01
CA PRO A 53 -58.37 -21.30 20.32
C PRO A 53 -57.60 -21.15 19.00
N PRO A 54 -56.54 -20.33 18.92
CA PRO A 54 -55.66 -20.39 17.76
C PRO A 54 -55.25 -21.84 17.57
N ASP A 55 -55.41 -22.36 16.34
CA ASP A 55 -54.89 -23.69 15.97
C ASP A 55 -53.47 -23.80 16.51
N SER A 56 -53.08 -24.95 17.09
CA SER A 56 -51.82 -25.01 17.85
C SER A 56 -50.62 -24.55 17.01
N ASP A 57 -50.69 -24.75 15.70
CA ASP A 57 -49.68 -24.36 14.73
C ASP A 57 -49.70 -22.86 14.39
N LYS A 58 -50.84 -22.18 14.51
CA LYS A 58 -50.92 -20.71 14.46
C LYS A 58 -50.29 -20.08 15.70
N SER A 59 -50.46 -20.67 16.89
CA SER A 59 -49.78 -20.19 18.11
C SER A 59 -48.27 -20.37 17.99
N LYS A 60 -47.81 -21.57 17.63
CA LYS A 60 -46.38 -21.85 17.36
C LYS A 60 -45.78 -20.94 16.29
N LEU A 61 -46.54 -20.63 15.23
CA LEU A 61 -46.08 -19.71 14.18
C LEU A 61 -45.92 -18.27 14.71
N LEU A 62 -46.86 -17.78 15.53
CA LEU A 62 -46.75 -16.46 16.15
C LEU A 62 -45.57 -16.39 17.13
N GLU A 63 -45.37 -17.41 17.96
CA GLU A 63 -44.19 -17.53 18.84
C GLU A 63 -42.89 -17.56 18.03
N ARG A 64 -42.87 -18.29 16.91
CA ARG A 64 -41.71 -18.33 16.01
C ARG A 64 -41.43 -16.96 15.39
N ILE A 65 -42.45 -16.26 14.89
CA ILE A 65 -42.33 -14.90 14.35
C ILE A 65 -41.77 -13.96 15.42
N LEU A 66 -42.34 -13.94 16.63
CA LEU A 66 -41.85 -13.11 17.75
C LEU A 66 -40.39 -13.42 18.11
N SER A 67 -40.00 -14.71 18.10
CA SER A 67 -38.61 -15.10 18.37
C SER A 67 -37.64 -14.61 17.28
N LEU A 68 -38.07 -14.61 16.02
CA LEU A 68 -37.28 -14.15 14.87
C LEU A 68 -37.21 -12.63 14.81
N GLU A 69 -38.31 -11.92 15.10
CA GLU A 69 -38.33 -10.46 15.20
C GLU A 69 -37.40 -9.97 16.33
N THR A 70 -37.44 -10.64 17.49
CA THR A 70 -36.54 -10.34 18.63
C THR A 70 -35.08 -10.61 18.28
N LEU A 71 -34.78 -11.68 17.55
CA LEU A 71 -33.41 -11.99 17.11
C LEU A 71 -32.91 -10.99 16.05
N ARG A 72 -33.77 -10.64 15.09
CA ARG A 72 -33.51 -9.62 14.07
C ARG A 72 -33.20 -8.26 14.72
N GLU A 73 -33.99 -7.85 15.70
CA GLU A 73 -33.79 -6.60 16.42
C GLU A 73 -32.46 -6.58 17.19
N ARG A 74 -32.13 -7.66 17.91
CA ARG A 74 -30.80 -7.80 18.55
C ARG A 74 -29.66 -7.77 17.55
N ASN A 75 -29.80 -8.43 16.41
CA ASN A 75 -28.78 -8.44 15.36
C ASN A 75 -28.59 -7.04 14.75
N ASN A 76 -29.68 -6.30 14.50
CA ASN A 76 -29.62 -4.91 14.06
C ASN A 76 -28.92 -4.00 15.09
N GLN A 77 -29.24 -4.14 16.37
CA GLN A 77 -28.57 -3.38 17.43
C GLN A 77 -27.07 -3.70 17.51
N GLN A 78 -26.68 -4.97 17.36
CA GLN A 78 -25.26 -5.36 17.30
C GLN A 78 -24.55 -4.84 16.04
N LEU A 79 -25.23 -4.80 14.90
CA LEU A 79 -24.69 -4.20 13.67
C LEU A 79 -24.47 -2.69 13.86
N LEU A 80 -25.44 -1.97 14.42
CA LEU A 80 -25.33 -0.52 14.66
C LEU A 80 -24.16 -0.18 15.60
N VAL A 81 -23.95 -0.97 16.66
CA VAL A 81 -22.77 -0.80 17.55
C VAL A 81 -21.47 -1.04 16.77
N LYS A 82 -21.40 -2.11 15.97
CA LYS A 82 -20.20 -2.38 15.14
C LYS A 82 -19.95 -1.32 14.06
N GLU A 83 -20.99 -0.71 13.52
CA GLU A 83 -20.86 0.42 12.60
C GLU A 83 -20.27 1.65 13.30
N GLN A 84 -20.70 1.94 14.53
CA GLN A 84 -20.12 3.01 15.36
C GLN A 84 -18.66 2.73 15.76
N ASP A 85 -18.34 1.48 16.11
CA ASP A 85 -16.96 1.06 16.40
C ASP A 85 -16.06 1.23 15.16
N LEU A 86 -16.52 0.77 13.99
CA LEU A 86 -15.80 0.91 12.72
C LEU A 86 -15.57 2.37 12.35
N GLU A 87 -16.56 3.24 12.54
CA GLU A 87 -16.45 4.66 12.25
C GLU A 87 -15.50 5.36 13.21
N THR A 88 -15.54 5.01 14.50
CA THR A 88 -14.58 5.49 15.51
C THR A 88 -13.14 5.07 15.14
N MET A 89 -12.93 3.82 14.72
CA MET A 89 -11.62 3.33 14.29
C MET A 89 -11.13 4.02 13.00
N ARG A 90 -12.01 4.32 12.04
CA ARG A 90 -11.68 5.12 10.85
C ARG A 90 -11.22 6.53 11.22
N GLN A 91 -11.93 7.20 12.12
CA GLN A 91 -11.57 8.54 12.58
C GLN A 91 -10.22 8.55 13.30
N GLN A 92 -9.96 7.56 14.16
CA GLN A 92 -8.65 7.40 14.82
C GLN A 92 -7.50 7.13 13.83
N LEU A 93 -7.74 6.28 12.82
CA LEU A 93 -6.75 6.01 11.76
C LEU A 93 -6.51 7.25 10.89
N SER A 94 -7.55 8.02 10.58
CA SER A 94 -7.43 9.28 9.84
C SER A 94 -6.67 10.34 10.62
N ALA A 95 -6.97 10.52 11.91
CA ALA A 95 -6.27 11.45 12.79
C ALA A 95 -4.78 11.09 12.95
N ARG A 96 -4.48 9.84 13.35
CA ARG A 96 -3.09 9.35 13.47
C ARG A 96 -2.34 9.39 12.15
N GLY A 97 -3.01 9.05 11.04
CA GLY A 97 -2.44 9.16 9.70
C GLY A 97 -2.08 10.61 9.36
N GLY A 98 -2.96 11.56 9.66
CA GLY A 98 -2.72 12.99 9.50
C GLY A 98 -1.55 13.51 10.34
N GLU A 99 -1.47 13.12 11.61
CA GLU A 99 -0.36 13.47 12.51
C GLU A 99 0.99 12.94 12.01
N VAL A 100 1.04 11.66 11.59
CA VAL A 100 2.25 11.05 11.05
C VAL A 100 2.67 11.71 9.74
N VAL A 101 1.72 11.99 8.83
CA VAL A 101 2.00 12.68 7.56
C VAL A 101 2.51 14.10 7.82
N ALA A 102 1.88 14.86 8.72
CA ALA A 102 2.32 16.21 9.08
C ALA A 102 3.72 16.21 9.72
N SER A 103 4.00 15.26 10.62
CA SER A 103 5.33 15.08 11.23
C SER A 103 6.41 14.74 10.19
N LEU A 104 6.12 13.81 9.26
CA LEU A 104 7.05 13.44 8.19
C LEU A 104 7.28 14.60 7.23
N GLN A 105 6.23 15.36 6.88
CA GLN A 105 6.33 16.54 6.03
C GLN A 105 7.19 17.64 6.68
N ALA A 106 6.99 17.92 7.98
CA ALA A 106 7.82 18.84 8.73
C ALA A 106 9.29 18.38 8.82
N GLN A 107 9.55 17.08 9.02
CA GLN A 107 10.91 16.53 8.99
C GLN A 107 11.58 16.66 7.62
N LEU A 108 10.86 16.41 6.52
CA LEU A 108 11.38 16.60 5.16
C LEU A 108 11.72 18.07 4.87
N GLU A 109 10.86 19.00 5.31
CA GLU A 109 11.08 20.43 5.13
C GLU A 109 12.24 20.96 5.99
N GLN A 110 12.41 20.43 7.20
CA GLN A 110 13.59 20.68 8.03
C GLN A 110 14.88 20.13 7.38
N ARG A 111 14.85 18.89 6.89
CA ARG A 111 16.00 18.28 6.17
C ARG A 111 16.37 19.04 4.90
N ARG A 112 15.39 19.63 4.21
CA ARG A 112 15.63 20.51 3.07
C ARG A 112 16.36 21.79 3.49
N LYS A 113 15.87 22.50 4.52
CA LYS A 113 16.55 23.69 5.08
C LYS A 113 17.99 23.38 5.54
N GLU A 114 18.22 22.22 6.15
CA GLU A 114 19.55 21.74 6.54
C GLU A 114 20.46 21.39 5.33
N ALA A 115 19.88 21.01 4.18
CA ALA A 115 20.63 20.85 2.93
C ALA A 115 21.00 22.22 2.35
N ASP A 116 20.02 23.11 2.19
CA ASP A 116 20.21 24.47 1.65
C ASP A 116 21.27 25.25 2.46
N GLN A 117 21.27 25.12 3.81
CA GLN A 117 22.30 25.71 4.68
C GLN A 117 23.70 25.12 4.46
N ARG A 118 23.80 23.80 4.28
CA ARG A 118 25.09 23.14 3.99
C ARG A 118 25.63 23.54 2.63
N ASP A 119 24.77 23.62 1.62
CA ASP A 119 25.16 24.04 0.27
C ASP A 119 25.63 25.50 0.25
N GLY A 120 25.00 26.38 1.03
CA GLY A 120 25.50 27.73 1.29
C GLY A 120 26.90 27.76 1.90
N MET A 121 27.14 26.98 2.95
CA MET A 121 28.48 26.86 3.56
C MET A 121 29.52 26.28 2.59
N PHE A 122 29.16 25.29 1.78
CA PHE A 122 30.05 24.74 0.75
C PHE A 122 30.41 25.79 -0.32
N GLN A 123 29.46 26.63 -0.75
CA GLN A 123 29.73 27.71 -1.69
C GLN A 123 30.72 28.74 -1.10
N SER A 124 30.52 29.17 0.15
CA SER A 124 31.45 30.07 0.84
C SER A 124 32.86 29.47 0.97
N LEU A 125 32.98 28.22 1.45
CA LEU A 125 34.26 27.53 1.58
C LEU A 125 34.96 27.32 0.22
N SER A 126 34.19 27.05 -0.84
CA SER A 126 34.72 26.95 -2.20
C SER A 126 35.25 28.30 -2.70
N GLN A 127 34.55 29.40 -2.42
CA GLN A 127 34.98 30.75 -2.75
C GLN A 127 36.26 31.14 -1.99
N GLU A 128 36.33 30.89 -0.69
CA GLU A 128 37.53 31.10 0.13
C GLU A 128 38.71 30.27 -0.37
N THR A 129 38.48 28.99 -0.71
CA THR A 129 39.50 28.10 -1.29
C THR A 129 40.01 28.64 -2.62
N GLY A 130 39.13 29.19 -3.47
CA GLY A 130 39.52 29.87 -4.71
C GLY A 130 40.37 31.12 -4.46
N ASN A 131 39.96 31.96 -3.50
CA ASN A 131 40.70 33.16 -3.10
C ASN A 131 42.10 32.82 -2.57
N LEU A 132 42.22 31.80 -1.71
CA LEU A 132 43.50 31.32 -1.18
C LEU A 132 44.41 30.75 -2.27
N LYS A 133 43.86 30.01 -3.25
CA LYS A 133 44.63 29.54 -4.42
C LYS A 133 45.19 30.71 -5.24
N ASN A 134 44.39 31.75 -5.46
CA ASN A 134 44.82 32.95 -6.19
C ASN A 134 45.93 33.70 -5.42
N GLN A 135 45.77 33.88 -4.11
CA GLN A 135 46.80 34.49 -3.25
C GLN A 135 48.09 33.68 -3.25
N LEU A 136 48.00 32.35 -3.13
CA LEU A 136 49.16 31.45 -3.20
C LEU A 136 49.88 31.60 -4.55
N ALA A 137 49.15 31.61 -5.66
CA ALA A 137 49.75 31.82 -6.99
C ALA A 137 50.47 33.18 -7.10
N THR A 138 49.90 34.26 -6.55
CA THR A 138 50.56 35.57 -6.48
C THR A 138 51.84 35.53 -5.64
N VAL A 139 51.82 34.88 -4.48
CA VAL A 139 53.00 34.73 -3.62
C VAL A 139 54.07 33.88 -4.29
N SER A 140 53.69 32.76 -4.94
CA SER A 140 54.62 31.90 -5.69
C SER A 140 55.29 32.65 -6.84
N ALA A 141 54.54 33.42 -7.64
CA ALA A 141 55.10 34.24 -8.70
C ALA A 141 56.08 35.31 -8.16
N ARG A 142 55.76 35.91 -7.00
CA ARG A 142 56.66 36.85 -6.32
C ARG A 142 57.94 36.17 -5.81
N CYS A 143 57.84 34.96 -5.25
CA CYS A 143 59.01 34.19 -4.82
C CYS A 143 59.92 33.85 -6.01
N GLN A 144 59.37 33.36 -7.12
CA GLN A 144 60.13 33.10 -8.36
C GLN A 144 60.78 34.37 -8.92
N SER A 145 60.12 35.53 -8.81
CA SER A 145 60.68 36.83 -9.22
C SER A 145 61.85 37.26 -8.33
N LEU A 146 61.80 36.99 -7.03
CA LEU A 146 62.89 37.27 -6.09
C LEU A 146 64.06 36.29 -6.26
N GLU A 147 63.76 35.02 -6.50
CA GLU A 147 64.76 33.98 -6.76
C GLU A 147 65.54 34.26 -8.06
N THR A 148 64.84 34.64 -9.14
CA THR A 148 65.47 35.07 -10.40
C THR A 148 66.25 36.39 -10.28
N GLN A 149 65.83 37.30 -9.39
CA GLN A 149 66.65 38.47 -9.03
C GLN A 149 67.89 38.08 -8.24
N ALA A 150 67.80 37.12 -7.31
CA ALA A 150 68.94 36.63 -6.54
C ALA A 150 69.96 35.87 -7.41
N THR A 151 69.52 35.10 -8.40
CA THR A 151 70.44 34.42 -9.35
C THR A 151 71.10 35.37 -10.35
N ASN A 152 70.45 36.50 -10.68
CA ASN A 152 71.00 37.53 -11.56
C ASN A 152 71.77 38.63 -10.81
N GLY A 153 71.64 38.70 -9.48
CA GLY A 153 72.41 39.58 -8.62
C GLY A 153 73.83 39.06 -8.45
N GLN A 154 74.79 39.64 -9.17
CA GLN A 154 76.19 39.24 -9.12
C GLN A 154 76.78 39.41 -7.71
N VAL A 155 77.11 38.28 -7.07
CA VAL A 155 78.39 38.15 -6.37
C VAL A 155 79.29 37.33 -7.32
N PRO A 156 80.40 37.88 -7.83
CA PRO A 156 81.28 37.14 -8.73
C PRO A 156 81.82 35.86 -8.06
N PRO A 157 81.72 34.69 -8.70
CA PRO A 157 82.31 33.45 -8.16
C PRO A 157 83.82 33.55 -7.92
N GLY A 158 84.50 34.46 -8.64
CA GLY A 158 85.91 34.77 -8.47
C GLY A 158 86.24 35.40 -7.11
N ASP A 159 85.38 36.26 -6.56
CA ASP A 159 85.65 36.92 -5.28
C ASP A 159 85.60 35.91 -4.12
N LEU A 160 84.63 34.99 -4.15
CA LEU A 160 84.53 33.92 -3.17
C LEU A 160 85.71 32.93 -3.27
N ALA A 161 86.18 32.64 -4.49
CA ALA A 161 87.36 31.81 -4.71
C ALA A 161 88.65 32.50 -4.20
N MET A 162 88.83 33.80 -4.51
CA MET A 162 89.97 34.59 -4.02
C MET A 162 90.01 34.66 -2.49
N VAL A 163 88.87 34.87 -1.83
CA VAL A 163 88.80 34.88 -0.35
C VAL A 163 89.15 33.51 0.23
N GLN A 164 88.75 32.40 -0.42
CA GLN A 164 89.18 31.06 0.01
C GLN A 164 90.68 30.81 -0.17
N ASP A 165 91.29 31.29 -1.25
CA ASP A 165 92.74 31.17 -1.47
C ASP A 165 93.55 32.03 -0.49
N GLN A 166 93.11 33.27 -0.23
CA GLN A 166 93.69 34.13 0.80
C GLN A 166 93.60 33.50 2.19
N LEU A 167 92.49 32.84 2.52
CA LEU A 167 92.35 32.12 3.79
C LEU A 167 93.29 30.90 3.87
N ARG A 168 93.49 30.15 2.78
CA ARG A 168 94.44 29.03 2.73
C ARG A 168 95.89 29.51 2.95
N ASP A 169 96.31 30.54 2.23
CA ASP A 169 97.65 31.14 2.37
C ASP A 169 97.89 31.73 3.77
N ALA A 170 96.89 32.38 4.37
CA ALA A 170 96.96 32.87 5.75
C ALA A 170 97.08 31.74 6.79
N LEU A 171 96.38 30.61 6.59
CA LEU A 171 96.49 29.44 7.47
C LEU A 171 97.86 28.75 7.35
N GLU A 172 98.39 28.59 6.14
CA GLU A 172 99.72 28.02 5.90
C GLU A 172 100.83 28.89 6.54
N LYS A 173 100.76 30.21 6.36
CA LYS A 173 101.68 31.16 7.00
C LYS A 173 101.60 31.11 8.52
N ASN A 174 100.40 31.02 9.10
CA ASN A 174 100.25 30.84 10.56
C ASN A 174 100.91 29.55 11.05
N GLN A 175 100.82 28.45 10.30
CA GLN A 175 101.47 27.19 10.65
C GLN A 175 103.01 27.31 10.58
N GLN A 176 103.55 28.03 9.59
CA GLN A 176 104.98 28.32 9.48
C GLN A 176 105.46 29.21 10.65
N TRP A 177 104.70 30.24 11.03
CA TRP A 177 105.01 31.08 12.20
C TRP A 177 105.03 30.29 13.50
N MET A 178 104.06 29.39 13.72
CA MET A 178 104.05 28.50 14.89
C MET A 178 105.29 27.60 14.96
N ALA A 179 105.74 27.05 13.84
CA ALA A 179 106.96 26.23 13.78
C ALA A 179 108.23 27.05 14.07
N TYR A 180 108.31 28.27 13.53
CA TYR A 180 109.41 29.20 13.82
C TYR A 180 109.44 29.63 15.29
N ASP A 181 108.29 29.91 15.89
CA ASP A 181 108.17 30.28 17.30
C ASP A 181 108.65 29.15 18.22
N GLN A 182 108.20 27.92 17.98
CA GLN A 182 108.68 26.72 18.69
C GLN A 182 110.19 26.51 18.53
N GLN A 183 110.75 26.72 17.34
CA GLN A 183 112.20 26.61 17.12
C GLN A 183 112.96 27.70 17.89
N ARG A 184 112.43 28.94 17.94
CA ARG A 184 113.01 30.04 18.72
C ARG A 184 112.96 29.74 20.22
N GLU A 185 111.84 29.21 20.72
CA GLU A 185 111.71 28.80 22.12
C GLU A 185 112.72 27.69 22.49
N ALA A 186 112.84 26.64 21.67
CA ALA A 186 113.82 25.58 21.88
C ALA A 186 115.26 26.10 21.87
N TYR A 187 115.59 27.03 20.97
CA TYR A 187 116.89 27.70 20.96
C TYR A 187 117.12 28.50 22.24
N VAL A 188 116.18 29.34 22.67
CA VAL A 188 116.29 30.11 23.93
C VAL A 188 116.44 29.19 25.13
N GLN A 189 115.68 28.10 25.22
CA GLN A 189 115.82 27.10 26.27
C GLN A 189 117.22 26.45 26.27
N SER A 190 117.78 26.13 25.10
CA SER A 190 119.15 25.60 25.00
C SER A 190 120.22 26.60 25.46
N VAL A 191 120.04 27.90 25.15
CA VAL A 191 120.95 28.96 25.59
C VAL A 191 120.87 29.16 27.11
N LEU A 192 119.66 29.12 27.68
CA LEU A 192 119.46 29.18 29.14
C LEU A 192 120.08 27.98 29.85
N ALA A 193 119.87 26.76 29.35
CA ALA A 193 120.49 25.56 29.88
C ALA A 193 122.03 25.64 29.83
N ARG A 194 122.60 26.09 28.71
CA ARG A 194 124.04 26.29 28.56
C ARG A 194 124.59 27.38 29.49
N THR A 195 123.83 28.43 29.73
CA THR A 195 124.21 29.50 30.68
C THR A 195 124.26 28.95 32.10
N LEU A 196 123.26 28.16 32.52
CA LEU A 196 123.25 27.50 33.83
C LEU A 196 124.39 26.49 34.01
N GLU A 197 124.74 25.71 32.98
CA GLU A 197 125.92 24.84 32.99
C GLU A 197 127.21 25.65 33.23
N LEU A 198 127.37 26.76 32.51
CA LEU A 198 128.56 27.62 32.62
C LEU A 198 128.61 28.33 33.98
N GLU A 199 127.49 28.81 34.51
CA GLU A 199 127.40 29.37 35.86
C GLU A 199 127.76 28.35 36.94
N GLN A 200 127.33 27.09 36.79
CA GLN A 200 127.69 26.01 37.70
C GLN A 200 129.18 25.66 37.61
N GLN A 201 129.78 25.65 36.41
CA GLN A 201 131.23 25.51 36.24
C GLN A 201 132.00 26.69 36.85
N LEU A 202 131.49 27.91 36.74
CA LEU A 202 132.07 29.11 37.35
C LEU A 202 131.98 29.09 38.89
N ALA A 203 130.88 28.57 39.43
CA ALA A 203 130.70 28.34 40.87
C ALA A 203 131.65 27.26 41.42
N GLN A 204 131.95 26.22 40.63
CA GLN A 204 132.96 25.21 40.95
C GLN A 204 134.39 25.79 40.86
N ALA A 205 134.69 26.59 39.83
CA ALA A 205 135.98 27.26 39.67
C ALA A 205 136.29 28.26 40.81
N LYS A 206 135.26 28.88 41.40
CA LYS A 206 135.39 29.76 42.59
C LYS A 206 135.87 29.07 43.87
N GLN A 207 136.07 27.74 43.89
CA GLN A 207 136.63 27.01 45.03
C GLN A 207 138.16 26.81 44.97
N GLN A 208 138.86 27.34 43.95
CA GLN A 208 140.33 27.37 43.90
C GLN A 208 140.86 28.80 44.06
N PRO A 209 141.85 29.04 44.95
CA PRO A 209 142.46 30.37 45.12
C PRO A 209 143.66 30.55 44.17
N THR A 210 143.63 31.61 43.38
CA THR A 210 144.81 32.11 42.64
C THR A 210 144.97 33.60 42.91
N ASN A 211 146.21 34.02 43.17
CA ASN A 211 146.58 35.29 43.78
C ASN A 211 147.03 36.35 42.76
N GLN A 212 147.06 37.61 43.20
CA GLN A 212 147.91 38.71 42.69
C GLN A 212 147.60 39.27 41.28
N GLU A 213 147.85 40.53 40.92
CA GLU A 213 148.03 41.86 41.57
C GLU A 213 148.46 42.84 40.42
N ALA A 214 148.78 44.11 40.74
CA ALA A 214 149.32 45.18 39.85
C ALA A 214 148.28 45.88 38.93
N THR A 215 147.97 47.19 39.06
CA THR A 215 148.77 48.45 38.92
C THR A 215 149.37 48.63 37.51
N SER A 216 149.38 49.80 36.86
CA SER A 216 148.89 51.17 37.15
C SER A 216 148.32 51.79 35.82
N ASP A 217 148.08 53.08 35.57
CA ASP A 217 148.42 54.36 36.23
C ASP A 217 147.43 55.49 35.86
N ALA A 218 147.67 56.72 36.32
CA ALA A 218 146.86 57.92 36.00
C ALA A 218 147.44 58.79 34.87
N GLY A 219 146.57 59.47 34.12
CA GLY A 219 146.93 60.46 33.09
C GLY A 219 145.83 61.53 32.95
N PRO A 220 146.00 62.74 33.52
CA PRO A 220 144.92 63.71 33.63
C PRO A 220 144.94 64.75 32.49
N ASP A 221 144.17 64.52 31.43
CA ASP A 221 143.83 65.59 30.46
C ASP A 221 142.53 65.29 29.68
N LYS A 222 141.45 64.96 30.40
CA LYS A 222 140.17 64.51 29.79
C LYS A 222 138.93 65.27 30.25
N ASP A 223 139.03 66.30 31.08
CA ASP A 223 137.85 66.84 31.79
C ASP A 223 136.86 67.62 30.91
N ALA A 224 137.24 67.97 29.68
CA ALA A 224 136.35 68.54 28.66
C ALA A 224 135.77 67.46 27.72
N GLU A 225 136.61 66.57 27.17
CA GLU A 225 136.17 65.45 26.32
C GLU A 225 135.27 64.47 27.08
N LEU A 226 135.55 64.22 28.37
CA LEU A 226 134.76 63.36 29.23
C LEU A 226 133.38 63.97 29.51
N LYS A 227 133.29 65.30 29.71
CA LYS A 227 132.00 66.01 29.82
C LYS A 227 131.22 65.93 28.52
N GLN A 228 131.85 66.23 27.38
CA GLN A 228 131.21 66.12 26.07
C GLN A 228 130.74 64.69 25.77
N HIS A 229 131.53 63.67 26.14
CA HIS A 229 131.17 62.25 26.03
C HIS A 229 130.00 61.87 26.96
N TYR A 230 129.97 62.34 28.20
CA TYR A 230 128.83 62.12 29.11
C TYR A 230 127.58 62.87 28.67
N GLU A 231 127.70 64.10 28.17
CA GLU A 231 126.58 64.87 27.58
C GLU A 231 126.03 64.15 26.33
N GLN A 232 126.90 63.61 25.48
CA GLN A 232 126.50 62.83 24.31
C GLN A 232 125.83 61.50 24.70
N GLN A 233 126.30 60.83 25.77
CA GLN A 233 125.61 59.65 26.31
C GLN A 233 124.26 60.01 26.93
N LEU A 234 124.16 61.09 27.72
CA LEU A 234 122.91 61.58 28.30
C LEU A 234 121.88 61.92 27.21
N LEU A 235 122.30 62.62 26.17
CA LEU A 235 121.45 62.92 25.00
C LEU A 235 121.02 61.65 24.26
N GLY A 236 121.92 60.66 24.13
CA GLY A 236 121.61 59.35 23.57
C GLY A 236 120.56 58.58 24.38
N VAL A 237 120.71 58.54 25.71
CA VAL A 237 119.75 57.93 26.63
C VAL A 237 118.42 58.68 26.61
N GLN A 238 118.42 60.01 26.58
CA GLN A 238 117.21 60.83 26.49
C GLN A 238 116.45 60.57 25.18
N ASN A 239 117.14 60.56 24.03
CA ASN A 239 116.54 60.23 22.74
C ASN A 239 116.00 58.79 22.66
N ASN A 240 116.67 57.84 23.33
CA ASN A 240 116.19 56.46 23.42
C ASN A 240 114.97 56.34 24.34
N LEU A 241 114.93 57.08 25.45
CA LEU A 241 113.78 57.14 26.35
C LEU A 241 112.56 57.77 25.67
N GLU A 242 112.76 58.86 24.91
CA GLU A 242 111.67 59.50 24.16
C GLU A 242 111.13 58.55 23.08
N ARG A 243 112.02 57.86 22.33
CA ARG A 243 111.61 56.82 21.36
C ARG A 243 110.86 55.66 22.03
N GLN A 244 111.24 55.25 23.24
CA GLN A 244 110.52 54.22 23.99
C GLN A 244 109.15 54.70 24.47
N LYS A 245 109.00 55.97 24.88
CA LYS A 245 107.68 56.55 25.19
C LYS A 245 106.78 56.57 23.95
N ASP A 246 107.29 57.05 22.81
CA ASP A 246 106.58 57.08 21.53
C ASP A 246 106.15 55.68 21.07
N GLN A 247 106.99 54.66 21.32
CA GLN A 247 106.65 53.28 21.01
C GLN A 247 105.58 52.75 21.98
N ALA A 248 105.68 53.06 23.28
CA ALA A 248 104.71 52.65 24.28
C ALA A 248 103.32 53.28 24.06
N THR A 249 103.24 54.58 23.68
CA THR A 249 101.97 55.23 23.35
C THR A 249 101.34 54.62 22.10
N ARG A 250 102.10 54.40 21.02
CA ARG A 250 101.59 53.72 19.81
C ARG A 250 101.04 52.33 20.12
N SER A 251 101.80 51.51 20.85
CA SER A 251 101.31 50.17 21.24
C SER A 251 100.10 50.23 22.18
N GLN A 252 99.97 51.27 23.01
CA GLN A 252 98.78 51.48 23.84
C GLN A 252 97.55 51.89 22.99
N GLU A 253 97.74 52.74 21.98
CA GLU A 253 96.71 53.13 21.02
C GLU A 253 96.25 51.93 20.18
N GLU A 254 97.18 51.15 19.62
CA GLU A 254 96.91 49.91 18.89
C GLU A 254 96.13 48.90 19.74
N LEU A 255 96.54 48.67 20.99
CA LEU A 255 95.81 47.82 21.93
C LEU A 255 94.43 48.37 22.29
N SER A 256 94.23 49.70 22.27
CA SER A 256 92.91 50.30 22.51
C SER A 256 91.96 50.08 21.33
N VAL A 257 92.45 50.20 20.10
CA VAL A 257 91.68 49.92 18.88
C VAL A 257 91.30 48.44 18.81
N GLN A 258 92.25 47.52 19.04
CA GLN A 258 91.95 46.08 19.08
C GLN A 258 90.93 45.71 20.16
N ARG A 259 90.93 46.39 21.31
CA ARG A 259 89.89 46.22 22.35
C ARG A 259 88.52 46.70 21.88
N GLU A 260 88.45 47.82 21.17
CA GLU A 260 87.17 48.32 20.63
C GLU A 260 86.63 47.40 19.52
N GLU A 261 87.49 46.93 18.62
CA GLU A 261 87.14 45.98 17.55
C GLU A 261 86.65 44.64 18.10
N THR A 262 87.35 44.07 19.09
CA THR A 262 86.93 42.82 19.73
C THR A 262 85.61 42.96 20.49
N LEU A 263 85.33 44.11 21.13
CA LEU A 263 84.03 44.39 21.75
C LEU A 263 82.91 44.49 20.70
N LYS A 264 83.15 45.15 19.55
CA LYS A 264 82.18 45.20 18.44
C LYS A 264 81.87 43.81 17.89
N ALA A 265 82.90 43.02 17.58
CA ALA A 265 82.74 41.63 17.12
C ALA A 265 82.00 40.75 18.14
N GLN A 266 82.23 40.96 19.45
CA GLN A 266 81.53 40.24 20.51
C GLN A 266 80.03 40.61 20.58
N ALA A 267 79.68 41.89 20.37
CA ALA A 267 78.29 42.35 20.30
C ALA A 267 77.56 41.82 19.05
N GLU A 268 78.22 41.82 17.89
CA GLU A 268 77.70 41.23 16.65
C GLU A 268 77.43 39.73 16.81
N LEU A 269 78.38 38.99 17.42
CA LEU A 269 78.20 37.56 17.71
C LEU A 269 77.05 37.30 18.69
N GLN A 270 76.81 38.18 19.66
CA GLN A 270 75.62 38.07 20.54
C GLN A 270 74.32 38.29 19.75
N SER A 271 74.26 39.33 18.92
CA SER A 271 73.10 39.61 18.05
C SER A 271 72.78 38.44 17.12
N GLN A 272 73.79 37.83 16.48
CA GLN A 272 73.63 36.64 15.65
C GLN A 272 73.11 35.44 16.44
N LYS A 273 73.60 35.20 17.67
CA LYS A 273 73.10 34.12 18.55
C LYS A 273 71.62 34.31 18.92
N GLU A 274 71.21 35.54 19.21
CA GLU A 274 69.79 35.84 19.44
C GLU A 274 68.93 35.65 18.19
N GLN A 275 69.45 35.95 17.00
CA GLN A 275 68.74 35.73 15.74
C GLN A 275 68.57 34.24 15.45
N VAL A 276 69.62 33.43 15.62
CA VAL A 276 69.55 31.96 15.50
C VAL A 276 68.54 31.39 16.49
N THR A 277 68.56 31.86 17.75
CA THR A 277 67.60 31.40 18.78
C THR A 277 66.16 31.73 18.40
N ARG A 278 65.89 32.93 17.86
CA ARG A 278 64.56 33.33 17.35
C ARG A 278 64.11 32.44 16.19
N LEU A 279 64.95 32.25 15.17
CA LEU A 279 64.65 31.38 14.03
C LEU A 279 64.39 29.93 14.46
N GLN A 280 65.14 29.42 15.44
CA GLN A 280 64.96 28.07 15.96
C GLN A 280 63.63 27.92 16.73
N GLN A 281 63.20 28.95 17.46
CA GLN A 281 61.86 29.00 18.06
C GLN A 281 60.76 29.05 17.00
N GLU A 282 60.89 29.88 15.97
CA GLU A 282 59.93 29.97 14.85
C GLU A 282 59.80 28.65 14.10
N MET A 283 60.92 27.99 13.78
CA MET A 283 60.92 26.65 13.17
C MET A 283 60.20 25.63 14.05
N SER A 284 60.43 25.62 15.37
CA SER A 284 59.71 24.73 16.29
C SER A 284 58.20 25.01 16.35
N ALA A 285 57.79 26.26 16.14
CA ALA A 285 56.39 26.67 16.16
C ALA A 285 55.68 26.33 14.84
N LEU A 286 56.38 26.47 13.71
CA LEU A 286 55.91 26.03 12.39
C LEU A 286 55.78 24.52 12.33
N GLN A 287 56.75 23.78 12.88
CA GLN A 287 56.69 22.32 12.94
C GLN A 287 55.48 21.83 13.75
N ARG A 288 55.25 22.36 14.96
CA ARG A 288 54.05 22.06 15.76
C ARG A 288 52.76 22.36 14.99
N ARG A 289 52.65 23.52 14.34
CA ARG A 289 51.48 23.87 13.50
C ARG A 289 51.28 22.93 12.31
N TYR A 290 52.35 22.34 11.77
CA TYR A 290 52.26 21.32 10.72
C TYR A 290 51.77 19.99 11.28
N GLU A 291 52.30 19.55 12.42
CA GLU A 291 51.89 18.35 13.14
C GLU A 291 50.40 18.43 13.56
N ASP A 292 49.98 19.56 14.12
CA ASP A 292 48.57 19.85 14.48
C ASP A 292 47.66 19.67 13.24
N LYS A 293 47.97 20.36 12.13
CA LYS A 293 47.20 20.27 10.87
C LYS A 293 47.20 18.86 10.27
N SER A 294 48.31 18.13 10.37
CA SER A 294 48.41 16.74 9.92
C SER A 294 47.48 15.83 10.75
N SER A 295 47.40 16.07 12.05
CA SER A 295 46.47 15.36 12.94
C SER A 295 45.00 15.70 12.65
N GLU A 296 44.69 16.98 12.38
CA GLU A 296 43.35 17.43 11.98
C GLU A 296 42.92 16.76 10.67
N LEU A 297 43.74 16.82 9.62
CA LEU A 297 43.50 16.16 8.34
C LEU A 297 43.28 14.66 8.50
N SER A 298 44.11 13.99 9.30
CA SER A 298 43.95 12.56 9.62
C SER A 298 42.61 12.27 10.31
N SER A 299 42.14 13.16 11.18
CA SER A 299 40.83 13.04 11.83
C SER A 299 39.66 13.27 10.86
N PHE A 300 39.80 14.21 9.91
CA PHE A 300 38.81 14.45 8.86
C PHE A 300 38.71 13.27 7.89
N LEU A 301 39.83 12.65 7.51
CA LEU A 301 39.86 11.45 6.66
C LEU A 301 39.11 10.29 7.31
N ARG A 302 39.39 9.96 8.58
CA ARG A 302 38.64 8.90 9.31
C ARG A 302 37.14 9.21 9.37
N ARG A 303 36.76 10.44 9.71
CA ARG A 303 35.34 10.86 9.74
C ARG A 303 34.66 10.77 8.36
N TYR A 304 35.40 10.95 7.27
CA TYR A 304 34.89 10.78 5.92
C TYR A 304 34.73 9.30 5.56
N GLU A 305 35.72 8.46 5.89
CA GLU A 305 35.65 7.00 5.72
C GLU A 305 34.48 6.40 6.50
N ASP A 306 34.27 6.81 7.75
CA ASP A 306 33.20 6.30 8.60
C ASP A 306 31.82 6.72 8.04
N LYS A 307 31.65 7.98 7.62
CA LYS A 307 30.44 8.43 6.90
C LYS A 307 30.23 7.71 5.57
N SER A 308 31.31 7.32 4.88
CA SER A 308 31.23 6.54 3.64
C SER A 308 30.70 5.13 3.92
N LYS A 309 31.19 4.47 4.99
CA LYS A 309 30.69 3.17 5.47
C LYS A 309 29.23 3.26 5.90
N GLU A 310 28.87 4.23 6.74
CA GLU A 310 27.48 4.49 7.16
C GLU A 310 26.54 4.67 5.95
N SER A 311 26.97 5.44 4.95
CA SER A 311 26.21 5.66 3.71
C SER A 311 26.03 4.36 2.90
N GLN A 312 27.07 3.52 2.85
CA GLN A 312 27.02 2.21 2.20
C GLN A 312 26.11 1.23 2.96
N ASP A 313 26.15 1.20 4.29
CA ASP A 313 25.30 0.35 5.13
C ASP A 313 23.82 0.74 5.01
N VAL A 314 23.50 2.03 5.08
CA VAL A 314 22.12 2.54 4.84
C VAL A 314 21.64 2.19 3.43
N LYS A 315 22.52 2.25 2.42
CA LYS A 315 22.20 1.84 1.04
C LYS A 315 21.91 0.34 0.94
N MET A 316 22.67 -0.51 1.64
CA MET A 316 22.42 -1.96 1.70
C MET A 316 21.10 -2.28 2.43
N GLN A 317 20.83 -1.63 3.57
CA GLN A 317 19.59 -1.77 4.32
C GLN A 317 18.37 -1.38 3.47
N LEU A 318 18.41 -0.23 2.81
CA LEU A 318 17.33 0.23 1.92
C LEU A 318 17.12 -0.72 0.73
N GLN A 319 18.17 -1.35 0.20
CA GLN A 319 18.03 -2.38 -0.83
C GLN A 319 17.37 -3.65 -0.26
N ALA A 320 17.81 -4.14 0.90
CA ALA A 320 17.23 -5.31 1.56
C ALA A 320 15.74 -5.11 1.91
N GLU A 321 15.38 -3.93 2.43
CA GLU A 321 13.99 -3.55 2.71
C GLU A 321 13.16 -3.52 1.41
N ARG A 322 13.66 -2.87 0.34
CA ARG A 322 12.99 -2.87 -0.98
C ARG A 322 12.85 -4.27 -1.59
N HIS A 323 13.75 -5.20 -1.32
CA HIS A 323 13.61 -6.60 -1.74
C HIS A 323 12.52 -7.30 -0.91
N THR A 324 12.56 -7.15 0.42
CA THR A 324 11.60 -7.74 1.35
C THR A 324 10.17 -7.25 1.09
N SER A 325 9.96 -5.94 0.93
CA SER A 325 8.65 -5.36 0.62
C SER A 325 8.09 -5.79 -0.74
N ARG A 326 8.95 -5.98 -1.76
CA ARG A 326 8.53 -6.56 -3.04
C ARG A 326 8.11 -8.03 -2.90
N GLN A 327 8.83 -8.80 -2.09
CA GLN A 327 8.49 -10.19 -1.81
C GLN A 327 7.16 -10.31 -1.04
N ALA A 328 6.95 -9.48 -0.02
CA ALA A 328 5.70 -9.43 0.75
C ALA A 328 4.49 -9.12 -0.15
N VAL A 329 4.56 -8.06 -0.97
CA VAL A 329 3.50 -7.70 -1.92
C VAL A 329 3.27 -8.80 -2.97
N SER A 330 4.31 -9.52 -3.37
CA SER A 330 4.17 -10.66 -4.29
C SER A 330 3.42 -11.84 -3.65
N GLU A 331 3.72 -12.16 -2.39
CA GLU A 331 3.06 -13.26 -1.67
C GLU A 331 1.62 -12.88 -1.30
N GLU A 332 1.34 -11.64 -0.90
CA GLU A 332 -0.02 -11.14 -0.70
C GLU A 332 -0.86 -11.26 -1.97
N ARG A 333 -0.32 -10.86 -3.13
CA ARG A 333 -1.00 -11.03 -4.43
C ARG A 333 -1.30 -12.48 -4.74
N LYS A 334 -0.37 -13.39 -4.45
CA LYS A 334 -0.55 -14.83 -4.64
C LYS A 334 -1.65 -15.38 -3.73
N VAL A 335 -1.61 -15.09 -2.43
CA VAL A 335 -2.64 -15.51 -1.45
C VAL A 335 -4.02 -14.95 -1.82
N LEU A 336 -4.10 -13.71 -2.30
CA LEU A 336 -5.34 -13.11 -2.80
C LEU A 336 -5.85 -13.78 -4.09
N SER A 337 -4.95 -14.14 -5.03
CA SER A 337 -5.32 -14.90 -6.23
C SER A 337 -5.87 -16.27 -5.85
N GLU A 338 -5.16 -17.04 -5.04
CA GLU A 338 -5.60 -18.37 -4.59
C GLU A 338 -6.95 -18.31 -3.84
N ARG A 339 -7.20 -17.25 -3.06
CA ARG A 339 -8.50 -17.02 -2.42
C ARG A 339 -9.58 -16.69 -3.44
N SER A 340 -9.28 -15.87 -4.44
CA SER A 340 -10.20 -15.56 -5.55
C SER A 340 -10.57 -16.81 -6.33
N ASP A 341 -9.60 -17.68 -6.61
CA ASP A 341 -9.83 -18.90 -7.38
C ASP A 341 -10.61 -19.95 -6.57
N ARG A 342 -10.37 -20.07 -5.26
CA ARG A 342 -11.25 -20.87 -4.37
C ARG A 342 -12.70 -20.37 -4.39
N MET A 343 -12.93 -19.07 -4.26
CA MET A 343 -14.29 -18.49 -4.30
C MET A 343 -14.94 -18.70 -5.69
N ARG A 344 -14.17 -18.64 -6.78
CA ARG A 344 -14.66 -18.95 -8.13
C ARG A 344 -15.11 -20.41 -8.24
N MET A 345 -14.29 -21.36 -7.80
CA MET A 345 -14.63 -22.79 -7.79
C MET A 345 -15.85 -23.09 -6.90
N GLU A 346 -16.01 -22.40 -5.78
CA GLU A 346 -17.20 -22.49 -4.94
C GLU A 346 -18.45 -21.98 -5.67
N LEU A 347 -18.38 -20.83 -6.34
CA LEU A 347 -19.49 -20.28 -7.15
C LEU A 347 -19.87 -21.23 -8.31
N ASP A 348 -18.90 -21.69 -9.09
CA ASP A 348 -19.13 -22.65 -10.19
C ASP A 348 -19.80 -23.94 -9.67
N SER A 349 -19.44 -24.39 -8.46
CA SER A 349 -20.09 -25.52 -7.79
C SER A 349 -21.51 -25.21 -7.29
N MET A 350 -21.79 -23.99 -6.84
CA MET A 350 -23.16 -23.56 -6.52
C MET A 350 -24.03 -23.55 -7.77
N ASP A 351 -23.55 -22.97 -8.87
CA ASP A 351 -24.30 -22.81 -10.12
C ASP A 351 -24.63 -24.16 -10.76
N MET A 352 -23.70 -25.11 -10.76
CA MET A 352 -23.96 -26.49 -11.20
C MET A 352 -25.10 -27.15 -10.40
N ARG A 353 -25.11 -27.00 -9.07
CA ARG A 353 -26.19 -27.55 -8.22
C ARG A 353 -27.52 -26.82 -8.39
N LEU A 354 -27.49 -25.50 -8.61
CA LEU A 354 -28.69 -24.72 -8.94
C LEU A 354 -29.30 -25.18 -10.27
N GLU A 355 -28.47 -25.49 -11.26
CA GLU A 355 -28.93 -25.96 -12.57
C GLU A 355 -29.44 -27.41 -12.53
N GLU A 356 -28.89 -28.27 -11.66
CA GLU A 356 -29.50 -29.57 -11.34
C GLU A 356 -30.88 -29.43 -10.69
N GLU A 357 -31.03 -28.56 -9.69
CA GLU A 357 -32.33 -28.31 -9.04
C GLU A 357 -33.36 -27.68 -9.99
N ARG A 358 -32.94 -26.83 -10.93
CA ARG A 358 -33.80 -26.32 -12.01
C ARG A 358 -34.29 -27.44 -12.92
N LYS A 359 -33.43 -28.38 -13.31
CA LYS A 359 -33.81 -29.56 -14.11
C LYS A 359 -34.80 -30.45 -13.37
N ARG A 360 -34.52 -30.80 -12.11
CA ARG A 360 -35.44 -31.55 -11.22
C ARG A 360 -36.80 -30.84 -11.10
N SER A 361 -36.79 -29.52 -10.92
CA SER A 361 -38.01 -28.70 -10.84
C SER A 361 -38.82 -28.72 -12.15
N ALA A 362 -38.16 -28.65 -13.31
CA ALA A 362 -38.80 -28.74 -14.62
C ALA A 362 -39.40 -30.13 -14.88
N GLU A 363 -38.70 -31.21 -14.49
CA GLU A 363 -39.20 -32.59 -14.56
C GLU A 363 -40.44 -32.80 -13.68
N LEU A 364 -40.40 -32.31 -12.43
CA LEU A 364 -41.56 -32.35 -11.53
C LEU A 364 -42.74 -31.54 -12.08
N LEU A 365 -42.48 -30.36 -12.66
CA LEU A 365 -43.53 -29.55 -13.30
C LEU A 365 -44.16 -30.29 -14.49
N LEU A 366 -43.38 -31.03 -15.28
CA LEU A 366 -43.91 -31.87 -16.36
C LEU A 366 -44.82 -32.98 -15.82
N GLN A 367 -44.40 -33.67 -14.75
CA GLN A 367 -45.21 -34.71 -14.09
C GLN A 367 -46.53 -34.15 -13.54
N VAL A 368 -46.50 -33.00 -12.86
CA VAL A 368 -47.71 -32.32 -12.36
C VAL A 368 -48.67 -31.98 -13.50
N ASN A 369 -48.15 -31.46 -14.62
CA ASN A 369 -48.96 -31.17 -15.81
C ASN A 369 -49.58 -32.44 -16.42
N MET A 370 -48.86 -33.57 -16.44
CA MET A 370 -49.42 -34.85 -16.90
C MET A 370 -50.54 -35.35 -16.00
N LEU A 371 -50.36 -35.29 -14.67
CA LEU A 371 -51.38 -35.67 -13.70
C LEU A 371 -52.62 -34.78 -13.79
N GLN A 372 -52.44 -33.46 -13.96
CA GLN A 372 -53.54 -32.52 -14.14
C GLN A 372 -54.34 -32.81 -15.41
N LYS A 373 -53.67 -33.11 -16.54
CA LYS A 373 -54.34 -33.53 -17.78
C LYS A 373 -55.10 -34.85 -17.63
N SER A 374 -54.50 -35.84 -16.97
CA SER A 374 -55.14 -37.13 -16.69
C SER A 374 -56.40 -36.96 -15.82
N LEU A 375 -56.33 -36.13 -14.77
CA LEU A 375 -57.46 -35.82 -13.90
C LEU A 375 -58.59 -35.09 -14.66
N LEU A 376 -58.27 -34.18 -15.58
CA LEU A 376 -59.27 -33.54 -16.44
C LEU A 376 -59.97 -34.55 -17.35
N SER A 377 -59.20 -35.43 -18.00
CA SER A 377 -59.74 -36.50 -18.85
C SER A 377 -60.62 -37.47 -18.06
N GLN A 378 -60.21 -37.87 -16.84
CA GLN A 378 -61.00 -38.72 -15.96
C GLN A 378 -62.32 -38.04 -15.55
N ASN A 379 -62.30 -36.74 -15.26
CA ASN A 379 -63.52 -35.96 -14.98
C ASN A 379 -64.44 -35.83 -16.19
N GLU A 380 -63.92 -35.84 -17.43
CA GLU A 380 -64.73 -35.91 -18.65
C GLU A 380 -65.37 -37.29 -18.84
N GLU A 381 -64.60 -38.35 -18.60
CA GLU A 381 -65.09 -39.73 -18.68
C GLU A 381 -66.17 -40.01 -17.64
N GLN A 382 -65.97 -39.59 -16.37
CA GLN A 382 -67.01 -39.67 -15.34
C GLN A 382 -68.29 -38.91 -15.72
N ARG A 383 -68.19 -37.74 -16.36
CA ARG A 383 -69.35 -37.01 -16.89
C ARG A 383 -70.06 -37.78 -18.01
N ARG A 384 -69.33 -38.44 -18.90
CA ARG A 384 -69.91 -39.31 -19.96
C ARG A 384 -70.61 -40.53 -19.36
N ILE A 385 -69.98 -41.20 -18.40
CA ILE A 385 -70.57 -42.35 -17.68
C ILE A 385 -71.87 -41.94 -16.98
N ALA A 386 -71.87 -40.82 -16.23
CA ALA A 386 -73.06 -40.33 -15.55
C ALA A 386 -74.22 -40.00 -16.53
N ALA A 387 -73.91 -39.46 -17.71
CA ALA A 387 -74.90 -39.21 -18.76
C ALA A 387 -75.47 -40.51 -19.35
N LEU A 388 -74.61 -41.51 -19.64
CA LEU A 388 -75.04 -42.83 -20.10
C LEU A 388 -75.87 -43.57 -19.05
N GLU A 389 -75.51 -43.48 -17.77
CA GLU A 389 -76.33 -44.01 -16.68
C GLU A 389 -77.71 -43.36 -16.60
N GLN A 390 -77.81 -42.03 -16.79
CA GLN A 390 -79.10 -41.35 -16.89
C GLN A 390 -79.90 -41.84 -18.09
N GLN A 391 -79.27 -41.99 -19.25
CA GLN A 391 -79.92 -42.49 -20.47
C GLN A 391 -80.45 -43.93 -20.28
N ILE A 392 -79.68 -44.81 -19.66
CA ILE A 392 -80.09 -46.17 -19.31
C ILE A 392 -81.27 -46.15 -18.33
N LYS A 393 -81.24 -45.30 -17.29
CA LYS A 393 -82.33 -45.16 -16.31
C LYS A 393 -83.62 -44.64 -16.97
N LEU A 394 -83.52 -43.71 -17.92
CA LEU A 394 -84.67 -43.22 -18.69
C LEU A 394 -85.22 -44.31 -19.62
N SER A 395 -84.37 -44.96 -20.43
CA SER A 395 -84.78 -46.03 -21.34
C SER A 395 -85.42 -47.23 -20.60
N ALA A 396 -84.90 -47.61 -19.43
CA ALA A 396 -85.50 -48.65 -18.59
C ALA A 396 -86.89 -48.25 -18.04
N LYS A 397 -87.08 -46.96 -17.71
CA LYS A 397 -88.39 -46.43 -17.29
C LYS A 397 -89.38 -46.43 -18.45
N ASP A 398 -88.96 -45.98 -19.63
CA ASP A 398 -89.79 -45.94 -20.83
C ASP A 398 -90.20 -47.35 -21.27
N PHE A 399 -89.30 -48.33 -21.17
CA PHE A 399 -89.61 -49.74 -21.39
C PHE A 399 -90.66 -50.31 -20.42
N GLU A 400 -90.59 -49.97 -19.12
CA GLU A 400 -91.63 -50.39 -18.16
C GLU A 400 -92.97 -49.66 -18.42
N ASN A 401 -92.96 -48.41 -18.89
CA ASN A 401 -94.17 -47.72 -19.34
C ASN A 401 -94.79 -48.44 -20.57
N GLU A 402 -94.01 -48.71 -21.62
CA GLU A 402 -94.46 -49.45 -22.81
C GLU A 402 -95.01 -50.84 -22.47
N LYS A 403 -94.43 -51.51 -21.47
CA LYS A 403 -94.87 -52.81 -20.97
C LYS A 403 -96.22 -52.71 -20.26
N LEU A 404 -96.45 -51.67 -19.45
CA LEU A 404 -97.76 -51.38 -18.84
C LEU A 404 -98.80 -51.05 -19.92
N ASP A 405 -98.45 -50.22 -20.91
CA ASP A 405 -99.33 -49.90 -22.04
C ASP A 405 -99.66 -51.15 -22.87
N ARG A 406 -98.67 -52.02 -23.13
CA ARG A 406 -98.87 -53.30 -23.80
C ARG A 406 -99.80 -54.24 -23.01
N GLN A 407 -99.66 -54.31 -21.68
CA GLN A 407 -100.57 -55.07 -20.83
C GLN A 407 -101.99 -54.49 -20.84
N SER A 408 -102.12 -53.17 -20.79
CA SER A 408 -103.40 -52.46 -20.94
C SER A 408 -104.08 -52.78 -22.27
N MET A 409 -103.34 -52.67 -23.38
CA MET A 409 -103.83 -53.01 -24.73
C MET A 409 -104.16 -54.49 -24.88
N GLN A 410 -103.38 -55.40 -24.29
CA GLN A 410 -103.72 -56.83 -24.23
C GLN A 410 -105.00 -57.10 -23.44
N HIS A 411 -105.23 -56.38 -22.34
CA HIS A 411 -106.47 -56.48 -21.57
C HIS A 411 -107.67 -55.94 -22.35
N GLN A 412 -107.53 -54.80 -23.03
CA GLN A 412 -108.54 -54.25 -23.94
C GLN A 412 -108.85 -55.24 -25.08
N LEU A 413 -107.84 -55.84 -25.71
CA LEU A 413 -108.00 -56.85 -26.74
C LEU A 413 -108.74 -58.08 -26.21
N HIS A 414 -108.41 -58.59 -25.02
CA HIS A 414 -109.15 -59.69 -24.39
C HIS A 414 -110.61 -59.34 -24.12
N LYS A 415 -110.90 -58.10 -23.71
CA LYS A 415 -112.26 -57.59 -23.53
C LYS A 415 -113.02 -57.57 -24.86
N VAL A 416 -112.43 -57.02 -25.93
CA VAL A 416 -113.02 -57.02 -27.28
C VAL A 416 -113.23 -58.44 -27.79
N LEU A 417 -112.25 -59.35 -27.65
CA LEU A 417 -112.39 -60.76 -28.04
C LEU A 417 -113.46 -61.52 -27.22
N LYS A 418 -113.73 -61.10 -25.98
CA LYS A 418 -114.81 -61.66 -25.14
C LYS A 418 -116.17 -61.14 -25.58
N GLU A 419 -116.31 -59.85 -25.91
CA GLU A 419 -117.55 -59.31 -26.48
C GLU A 419 -117.81 -59.85 -27.89
N LEU A 420 -116.79 -60.02 -28.73
CA LEU A 420 -116.90 -60.71 -30.02
C LEU A 420 -117.33 -62.18 -29.86
N ARG A 421 -116.83 -62.88 -28.83
CA ARG A 421 -117.30 -64.24 -28.50
C ARG A 421 -118.78 -64.24 -28.10
N LYS A 422 -119.21 -63.32 -27.24
CA LYS A 422 -120.65 -63.17 -26.90
C LYS A 422 -121.49 -62.84 -28.13
N ALA A 423 -121.02 -61.95 -29.00
CA ALA A 423 -121.71 -61.61 -30.25
C ALA A 423 -121.80 -62.82 -31.18
N ARG A 424 -120.73 -63.63 -31.29
CA ARG A 424 -120.76 -64.92 -31.99
C ARG A 424 -121.71 -65.92 -31.33
N ASP A 425 -121.71 -66.05 -30.01
CA ASP A 425 -122.64 -66.93 -29.28
C ASP A 425 -124.10 -66.46 -29.43
N GLN A 426 -124.33 -65.15 -29.57
CA GLN A 426 -125.64 -64.59 -29.93
C GLN A 426 -126.00 -64.92 -31.38
N ILE A 427 -125.07 -64.84 -32.33
CA ILE A 427 -125.26 -65.30 -33.72
C ILE A 427 -125.60 -66.80 -33.73
N THR A 428 -124.85 -67.66 -33.03
CA THR A 428 -125.12 -69.10 -32.97
C THR A 428 -126.42 -69.45 -32.23
N LYS A 429 -126.87 -68.60 -31.28
CA LYS A 429 -128.22 -68.68 -30.69
C LYS A 429 -129.34 -68.23 -31.65
N LEU A 430 -129.04 -67.38 -32.62
CA LEU A 430 -129.96 -67.02 -33.71
C LEU A 430 -129.97 -68.09 -34.82
N GLU A 431 -128.82 -68.72 -35.11
CA GLU A 431 -128.68 -69.83 -36.07
C GLU A 431 -129.39 -71.11 -35.58
N THR A 432 -129.45 -71.37 -34.28
CA THR A 432 -130.07 -72.59 -33.70
C THR A 432 -131.60 -72.57 -33.67
N VAL A 433 -132.26 -71.50 -34.15
CA VAL A 433 -133.73 -71.39 -34.25
C VAL A 433 -134.26 -71.59 -35.68
N LYS A 434 -133.40 -71.71 -36.71
CA LYS A 434 -133.83 -72.06 -38.08
C LYS A 434 -132.75 -72.76 -38.93
N GLN A 435 -133.04 -73.99 -39.33
CA GLN A 435 -132.50 -74.72 -40.49
C GLN A 435 -133.67 -74.92 -41.50
N PRO A 436 -133.45 -75.27 -42.80
CA PRO A 436 -132.19 -75.68 -43.45
C PRO A 436 -131.88 -74.96 -44.80
N ASN A 437 -130.92 -75.53 -45.55
CA ASN A 437 -130.58 -75.32 -46.98
C ASN A 437 -129.73 -74.08 -47.38
N SER A 438 -128.88 -74.13 -48.43
CA SER A 438 -128.18 -75.24 -49.12
C SER A 438 -127.22 -74.68 -50.20
N ARG A 439 -126.00 -75.26 -50.36
CA ARG A 439 -125.02 -75.08 -51.47
C ARG A 439 -124.44 -73.65 -51.64
N PHE A 440 -123.15 -73.42 -51.92
CA PHE A 440 -122.36 -73.92 -53.06
C PHE A 440 -120.83 -73.80 -52.83
N SER A 441 -120.10 -74.81 -53.32
CA SER A 441 -118.73 -74.86 -53.87
C SER A 441 -117.46 -74.21 -53.22
N GLU A 442 -116.46 -75.09 -53.06
CA GLU A 442 -115.01 -74.95 -53.33
C GLU A 442 -114.64 -74.28 -54.70
N PRO A 443 -113.35 -74.03 -55.07
CA PRO A 443 -112.06 -74.28 -54.39
C PRO A 443 -111.01 -73.12 -54.46
N SER A 444 -109.82 -73.39 -53.89
CA SER A 444 -108.44 -73.08 -54.37
C SER A 444 -108.21 -72.10 -55.55
N SER A 445 -107.18 -71.22 -55.46
CA SER A 445 -105.92 -71.33 -56.27
C SER A 445 -104.97 -70.11 -56.20
N TYR A 446 -103.66 -70.41 -56.12
CA TYR A 446 -102.44 -69.73 -56.62
C TYR A 446 -102.25 -68.19 -56.71
N ASN A 447 -100.98 -67.83 -56.43
CA ASN A 447 -100.15 -66.73 -56.96
C ASN A 447 -100.54 -66.27 -58.40
N ASN A 448 -100.26 -65.05 -58.89
CA ASN A 448 -98.94 -64.40 -58.90
C ASN A 448 -98.98 -62.99 -59.58
N PHE A 449 -97.82 -62.30 -59.58
CA PHE A 449 -97.36 -61.19 -60.44
C PHE A 449 -97.87 -59.74 -60.24
N GLU A 450 -96.88 -58.92 -59.84
CA GLU A 450 -96.38 -57.71 -60.52
C GLU A 450 -97.04 -57.26 -61.85
N PHE A 451 -97.26 -55.94 -61.99
CA PHE A 451 -96.48 -55.02 -62.86
C PHE A 451 -97.12 -53.62 -62.74
N ASP A 452 -96.56 -52.69 -61.96
CA ASP A 452 -95.50 -51.73 -62.32
C ASP A 452 -96.04 -50.38 -62.90
N ARG A 453 -95.24 -49.33 -62.67
CA ARG A 453 -95.06 -48.16 -63.54
C ARG A 453 -96.13 -47.04 -63.62
N LEU A 454 -95.82 -45.91 -62.96
CA LEU A 454 -95.29 -44.64 -63.53
C LEU A 454 -95.58 -43.49 -62.54
N THR A 455 -94.61 -43.00 -61.74
CA THR A 455 -93.63 -41.90 -62.06
C THR A 455 -94.29 -40.58 -62.45
N ILE A 456 -93.99 -39.43 -61.81
CA ILE A 456 -93.12 -38.30 -62.28
C ILE A 456 -93.52 -37.05 -61.44
N HIS A 457 -92.68 -36.08 -61.03
CA HIS A 457 -91.22 -35.90 -61.00
C HIS A 457 -90.79 -34.95 -59.85
N ASP A 458 -89.54 -35.14 -59.42
CA ASP A 458 -88.46 -34.18 -59.12
C ASP A 458 -88.72 -32.81 -58.46
N SER A 459 -87.82 -32.51 -57.52
CA SER A 459 -86.95 -31.33 -57.65
C SER A 459 -85.54 -31.60 -57.12
N ALA A 460 -84.61 -31.77 -58.09
CA ALA A 460 -83.21 -31.36 -58.10
C ALA A 460 -82.29 -31.51 -56.86
N GLY A 461 -81.15 -32.18 -57.06
CA GLY A 461 -79.86 -31.67 -56.55
C GLY A 461 -78.88 -32.73 -56.02
N PRO A 462 -77.56 -32.66 -56.32
CA PRO A 462 -76.77 -33.89 -56.48
C PRO A 462 -75.46 -33.98 -55.67
N THR A 463 -74.84 -35.17 -55.72
CA THR A 463 -73.39 -35.45 -55.56
C THR A 463 -72.66 -34.99 -54.28
N SER A 464 -72.30 -35.95 -53.42
CA SER A 464 -70.90 -36.27 -53.03
C SER A 464 -70.82 -37.06 -51.69
N PRO A 465 -69.98 -38.10 -51.59
CA PRO A 465 -69.34 -38.48 -50.33
C PRO A 465 -67.99 -37.76 -50.24
N SER A 466 -67.99 -36.49 -49.80
CA SER A 466 -66.76 -35.71 -49.64
C SER A 466 -66.03 -36.05 -48.34
N ASN A 467 -64.80 -36.55 -48.46
CA ASN A 467 -63.88 -36.70 -47.34
C ASN A 467 -63.53 -35.31 -46.78
N LEU A 468 -63.81 -35.06 -45.50
CA LEU A 468 -63.51 -33.78 -44.82
C LEU A 468 -62.02 -33.62 -44.44
N LEU A 469 -61.10 -33.88 -45.38
CA LEU A 469 -59.64 -33.72 -45.21
C LEU A 469 -58.92 -33.20 -46.48
N ASP A 470 -59.62 -32.51 -47.39
CA ASP A 470 -59.03 -32.04 -48.67
C ASP A 470 -59.02 -30.51 -48.87
N GLU A 471 -59.10 -29.73 -47.78
CA GLU A 471 -58.89 -28.26 -47.79
C GLU A 471 -57.61 -27.83 -47.04
N SER A 472 -56.74 -28.76 -46.66
CA SER A 472 -55.37 -28.44 -46.21
C SER A 472 -54.36 -28.74 -47.30
N PHE A 473 -53.58 -27.73 -47.67
CA PHE A 473 -52.40 -27.87 -48.51
C PHE A 473 -51.15 -28.00 -47.63
N LEU A 474 -50.28 -28.95 -47.97
CA LEU A 474 -48.98 -29.12 -47.35
C LEU A 474 -47.91 -28.56 -48.30
N GLU A 475 -47.07 -27.68 -47.78
CA GLU A 475 -46.00 -27.02 -48.56
C GLU A 475 -44.65 -27.69 -48.33
N CYS A 476 -43.86 -27.85 -49.39
CA CYS A 476 -42.45 -28.23 -49.26
C CYS A 476 -41.65 -27.10 -48.55
N PRO A 477 -40.95 -27.35 -47.44
CA PRO A 477 -40.30 -26.29 -46.66
C PRO A 477 -39.14 -25.58 -47.40
N LYS A 478 -38.57 -26.18 -48.45
CA LYS A 478 -37.47 -25.59 -49.24
C LYS A 478 -37.97 -24.70 -50.39
N CYS A 479 -38.99 -25.13 -51.13
CA CYS A 479 -39.45 -24.47 -52.36
C CYS A 479 -40.89 -23.92 -52.30
N ARG A 480 -41.65 -24.21 -51.24
CA ARG A 480 -43.06 -23.84 -51.03
C ARG A 480 -44.05 -24.31 -52.11
N ALA A 481 -43.68 -25.35 -52.88
CA ALA A 481 -44.65 -26.04 -53.73
C ALA A 481 -45.76 -26.67 -52.87
N SER A 482 -47.01 -26.35 -53.18
CA SER A 482 -48.20 -26.74 -52.41
C SER A 482 -48.86 -27.99 -52.98
N TYR A 483 -49.12 -28.96 -52.10
CA TYR A 483 -49.73 -30.26 -52.45
C TYR A 483 -50.98 -30.51 -51.61
N PRO A 484 -52.08 -31.04 -52.18
CA PRO A 484 -53.25 -31.44 -51.40
C PRO A 484 -52.90 -32.53 -50.38
N THR A 485 -53.50 -32.50 -49.19
CA THR A 485 -53.24 -33.49 -48.12
C THR A 485 -53.60 -34.92 -48.56
N SER A 486 -54.60 -35.08 -49.44
CA SER A 486 -54.94 -36.34 -50.10
C SER A 486 -53.78 -36.97 -50.91
N ARG A 487 -52.75 -36.19 -51.28
CA ARG A 487 -51.57 -36.62 -52.05
C ARG A 487 -50.25 -36.53 -51.29
N HIS A 488 -50.26 -36.63 -49.95
CA HIS A 488 -49.05 -36.54 -49.11
C HIS A 488 -47.87 -37.43 -49.54
N ARG A 489 -48.09 -38.59 -50.18
CA ARG A 489 -47.02 -39.43 -50.74
C ARG A 489 -46.25 -38.77 -51.90
N GLU A 490 -46.92 -37.98 -52.73
CA GLU A 490 -46.28 -37.22 -53.82
C GLU A 490 -45.40 -36.10 -53.25
N LEU A 491 -45.86 -35.45 -52.16
CA LEU A 491 -45.07 -34.44 -51.44
C LEU A 491 -43.82 -35.04 -50.78
N LEU A 492 -43.90 -36.23 -50.16
CA LEU A 492 -42.73 -36.87 -49.56
C LEU A 492 -41.67 -37.23 -50.62
N ALA A 493 -42.06 -37.81 -51.75
CA ALA A 493 -41.15 -38.08 -52.86
C ALA A 493 -40.56 -36.79 -53.47
N HIS A 494 -41.34 -35.69 -53.49
CA HIS A 494 -40.83 -34.37 -53.87
C HIS A 494 -39.81 -33.84 -52.85
N ILE A 495 -40.07 -33.99 -51.55
CA ILE A 495 -39.16 -33.55 -50.48
C ILE A 495 -37.84 -34.31 -50.52
N ASP A 496 -37.85 -35.62 -50.79
CA ASP A 496 -36.62 -36.43 -50.91
C ASP A 496 -35.71 -35.94 -52.07
N PHE A 497 -36.30 -35.55 -53.22
CA PHE A 497 -35.57 -34.93 -54.32
C PHE A 497 -35.23 -33.45 -54.08
N CYS A 498 -36.04 -32.74 -53.29
CA CYS A 498 -35.87 -31.31 -53.06
C CYS A 498 -34.86 -31.03 -51.93
N LEU A 499 -34.70 -31.91 -50.93
CA LEU A 499 -33.75 -31.77 -49.83
C LEU A 499 -32.36 -32.36 -50.10
N ALA A 500 -32.21 -33.14 -51.17
CA ALA A 500 -30.92 -33.33 -51.84
C ALA A 500 -30.35 -31.98 -52.37
#